data_AF-A0A924MVT2-F1
#
_entry.id   AF-A0A924MVT2-F1
#
_cell.length_a   1.000
_cell.length_b   1.000
_cell.length_c   1.000
_cell.angle_alpha   90.00
_cell.angle_beta   90.00
_cell.angle_gamma   90.00
#
_symmetry.space_group_name_H-M   'P 1'
#
loop_
_entity.id
_entity.type
_entity.pdbx_description
1 polymer ?
#
loop_
_entity_poly.entity_id
_entity_poly.type
_entity_poly.pdbx_seq_one_letter_code
_entity_poly.pdbx_strand_id
1 'polypeptide(L)'
;MTNGFWNDWYLGWGWFLWFGFLMLVFSSVGNWGYTYRVHRFSGRLPQKDALDILDERYARGEITRAEFGEMKTALSRTPVRP
;
A
#
# COMPACT_ATOMS: atom_id res chain seq x y z
N MET A 1 -3.28 50.92 -29.57
CA MET A 1 -3.83 50.61 -28.22
C MET A 1 -4.76 49.40 -28.30
N THR A 2 -4.30 48.29 -28.86
CA THR A 2 -5.12 47.07 -29.10
C THR A 2 -4.55 45.84 -28.41
N ASN A 3 -3.31 45.90 -27.93
CA ASN A 3 -2.59 44.75 -27.37
C ASN A 3 -2.90 44.47 -25.89
N GLY A 4 -3.55 45.41 -25.18
CA GLY A 4 -3.92 45.24 -23.77
C GLY A 4 -5.17 44.39 -23.60
N PHE A 5 -6.18 44.61 -24.44
CA PHE A 5 -7.49 43.94 -24.34
C PHE A 5 -7.39 42.42 -24.58
N TRP A 6 -6.55 42.01 -25.53
CA TRP A 6 -6.28 40.59 -25.79
C TRP A 6 -5.50 39.95 -24.63
N ASN A 7 -4.55 40.66 -24.01
CA ASN A 7 -3.82 40.14 -22.85
C ASN A 7 -4.72 39.96 -21.62
N ASP A 8 -5.60 40.92 -21.33
CA ASP A 8 -6.55 40.82 -20.21
C ASP A 8 -7.53 39.65 -20.38
N TRP A 9 -8.00 39.40 -21.61
CA TRP A 9 -8.87 38.26 -21.91
C TRP A 9 -8.16 36.93 -21.68
N TYR A 10 -6.94 36.77 -22.17
CA TYR A 10 -6.14 35.56 -21.96
C TYR A 10 -5.74 35.37 -20.49
N LEU A 11 -5.46 36.45 -19.75
CA LEU A 11 -5.15 36.39 -18.32
C LEU A 11 -6.35 35.90 -17.50
N GLY A 12 -7.56 36.39 -17.79
CA GLY A 12 -8.79 35.95 -17.12
C GLY A 12 -9.14 34.49 -17.40
N TRP A 13 -9.04 34.06 -18.66
CA TRP A 13 -9.26 32.66 -19.05
C TRP A 13 -8.16 31.73 -18.54
N GLY A 14 -6.90 32.19 -18.50
CA GLY A 14 -5.79 31.46 -17.92
C GLY A 14 -6.00 31.16 -16.44
N TRP A 15 -6.52 32.13 -15.68
CA TRP A 15 -6.83 31.96 -14.26
C TRP A 15 -7.98 30.96 -14.02
N PHE A 16 -9.01 31.00 -14.86
CA PHE A 16 -10.13 30.07 -14.80
C PHE A 16 -9.70 28.62 -15.08
N LEU A 17 -8.89 28.42 -16.14
CA LEU A 17 -8.33 27.11 -16.47
C LEU A 17 -7.35 26.61 -15.39
N TRP A 18 -6.59 27.51 -14.77
CA TRP A 18 -5.67 27.19 -13.68
C TRP A 18 -6.41 26.67 -12.43
N PHE A 19 -7.53 27.30 -12.07
CA PHE A 19 -8.40 26.81 -11.01
C PHE A 19 -9.02 25.44 -11.30
N GLY A 20 -9.49 25.23 -12.53
CA GLY A 20 -10.01 23.92 -12.96
C GLY A 20 -8.95 22.82 -12.88
N PHE A 21 -7.71 23.13 -13.29
CA PHE A 21 -6.58 22.21 -13.19
C PHE A 21 -6.24 21.88 -11.73
N LEU A 22 -6.18 22.87 -10.84
CA LEU A 22 -5.93 22.65 -9.41
C LEU A 22 -7.03 21.77 -8.77
N MET A 23 -8.30 22.00 -9.11
CA MET A 23 -9.40 21.17 -8.63
C MET A 23 -9.26 19.72 -9.11
N LEU A 24 -8.89 19.52 -10.38
CA LEU A 24 -8.68 18.19 -10.97
C LEU A 24 -7.54 17.45 -10.28
N VAL A 25 -6.41 18.12 -10.03
CA VAL A 25 -5.25 17.55 -9.32
C VAL A 25 -5.63 17.18 -7.89
N PHE A 26 -6.32 18.07 -7.17
CA PHE A 26 -6.75 17.80 -5.80
C PHE A 26 -7.73 16.62 -5.72
N SER A 27 -8.67 16.54 -6.66
CA SER A 27 -9.60 15.41 -6.79
C SER A 27 -8.89 14.10 -7.16
N SER A 28 -7.86 14.15 -8.01
CA SER A 28 -7.09 12.98 -8.46
C SER A 28 -6.19 12.43 -7.36
N VAL A 29 -5.52 13.31 -6.59
CA VAL A 29 -4.66 12.92 -5.47
C VAL A 29 -5.47 12.23 -4.36
N GLY A 30 -6.70 12.69 -4.10
CA GLY A 30 -7.62 12.04 -3.17
C GLY A 30 -7.97 10.60 -3.56
N ASN A 31 -8.02 10.30 -4.87
CA ASN A 31 -8.35 8.97 -5.37
C ASN A 31 -7.11 8.05 -5.50
N TRP A 32 -5.90 8.61 -5.65
CA TRP A 32 -4.67 7.82 -5.89
C TRP A 32 -3.83 7.54 -4.64
N GLY A 33 -4.03 8.31 -3.55
CA GLY A 33 -3.34 8.10 -2.28
C GLY A 33 -3.61 6.75 -1.61
N TYR A 34 -4.73 6.09 -1.97
CA TYR A 34 -5.10 4.77 -1.45
C TYR A 34 -4.45 3.63 -2.25
N THR A 35 -4.41 3.72 -3.58
CA THR A 35 -3.97 2.60 -4.43
C THR A 35 -2.46 2.36 -4.38
N TYR A 36 -1.66 3.38 -4.06
CA TYR A 36 -0.19 3.24 -4.00
C TYR A 36 0.33 2.69 -2.66
N ARG A 37 -0.43 2.81 -1.57
CA ARG A 37 -0.07 2.15 -0.29
C ARG A 37 -0.48 0.69 -0.22
N VAL A 38 -1.53 0.29 -0.94
CA VAL A 38 -2.00 -1.10 -0.93
C VAL A 38 -1.13 -2.00 -1.81
N HIS A 39 -0.52 -1.49 -2.89
CA HIS A 39 0.34 -2.31 -3.75
C HIS A 39 1.75 -2.60 -3.23
N ARG A 40 2.21 -1.94 -2.15
CA ARG A 40 3.37 -2.41 -1.37
C ARG A 40 2.99 -3.35 -0.23
N PHE A 41 1.71 -3.50 0.06
CA PHE A 41 1.19 -4.40 1.09
C PHE A 41 0.53 -5.66 0.51
N SER A 42 0.32 -5.74 -0.80
CA SER A 42 -0.15 -6.96 -1.49
C SER A 42 0.96 -7.95 -1.84
N GLY A 43 2.23 -7.62 -1.57
CA GLY A 43 3.34 -8.58 -1.59
C GLY A 43 3.53 -9.38 -0.28
N ARG A 44 2.77 -9.04 0.77
CA ARG A 44 2.63 -9.85 1.97
C ARG A 44 1.15 -10.13 2.16
N LEU A 45 0.64 -11.10 1.40
CA LEU A 45 -0.32 -11.99 2.06
C LEU A 45 0.26 -12.31 3.44
N PRO A 46 -0.50 -12.21 4.54
CA PRO A 46 -0.12 -12.90 5.75
C PRO A 46 -0.25 -14.37 5.38
N GLN A 47 0.77 -14.89 4.69
CA GLN A 47 1.11 -16.29 4.67
C GLN A 47 1.23 -16.57 6.16
N LYS A 48 0.14 -17.07 6.76
CA LYS A 48 0.08 -17.43 8.18
C LYS A 48 1.42 -18.09 8.44
N ASP A 49 2.24 -17.40 9.22
CA ASP A 49 3.64 -17.77 9.28
C ASP A 49 3.65 -19.23 9.74
N ALA A 50 4.54 -20.07 9.22
CA ALA A 50 4.49 -21.49 9.57
C ALA A 50 4.54 -21.68 11.12
N LEU A 51 5.07 -20.67 11.81
CA LEU A 51 5.02 -20.47 13.26
C LEU A 51 3.61 -20.24 13.83
N ASP A 52 2.75 -19.41 13.22
CA ASP A 52 1.37 -19.18 13.68
C ASP A 52 0.55 -20.48 13.63
N ILE A 53 0.73 -21.27 12.58
CA ILE A 53 0.06 -22.58 12.44
C ILE A 53 0.56 -23.56 13.51
N LEU A 54 1.86 -23.51 13.81
CA LEU A 54 2.49 -24.33 14.83
C LEU A 54 2.01 -23.97 16.24
N ASP A 55 1.92 -22.67 16.54
CA ASP A 55 1.41 -22.14 17.81
C ASP A 55 -0.05 -22.55 18.05
N GLU A 56 -0.89 -22.48 17.00
CA GLU A 56 -2.30 -22.89 17.10
C GLU A 56 -2.47 -24.39 17.37
N ARG A 57 -1.57 -25.24 16.86
CA ARG A 57 -1.57 -26.69 17.13
C ARG A 57 -1.07 -27.01 18.52
N TYR A 58 -0.05 -26.29 19.00
CA TYR A 58 0.43 -26.43 20.37
C TYR A 58 -0.62 -25.98 21.40
N ALA A 59 -1.31 -24.86 21.14
CA ALA A 59 -2.40 -24.37 21.99
C ALA A 59 -3.60 -25.34 22.04
N ARG A 60 -3.87 -26.05 20.93
CA ARG A 60 -4.87 -27.13 20.89
C ARG A 60 -4.41 -28.42 21.58
N GLY A 61 -3.13 -28.53 21.95
CA GLY A 61 -2.56 -29.75 22.53
C GLY A 61 -2.40 -30.90 21.53
N GLU A 62 -2.45 -30.60 20.22
CA GLU A 62 -2.25 -31.60 19.15
C GLU A 62 -0.79 -32.02 19.00
N ILE A 63 0.15 -31.21 19.51
CA ILE A 63 1.59 -31.47 19.49
C ILE A 63 2.19 -31.26 20.87
N THR A 64 3.20 -32.06 21.20
CA THR A 64 3.94 -31.94 22.46
C THR A 64 4.98 -30.82 22.41
N ARG A 65 5.43 -30.36 23.58
CA ARG A 65 6.46 -29.32 23.68
C ARG A 65 7.78 -29.70 23.01
N ALA A 66 8.11 -31.00 22.97
CA ALA A 66 9.30 -31.51 22.30
C ALA A 66 9.19 -31.34 20.78
N GLU A 67 8.08 -31.81 20.19
CA GLU A 67 7.79 -31.69 18.75
C GLU A 67 7.70 -30.22 18.31
N PHE A 68 7.11 -29.36 19.14
CA PHE A 68 7.07 -27.91 18.89
C PHE A 68 8.48 -27.29 18.77
N GLY A 69 9.41 -27.68 19.66
CA GLY A 69 10.78 -27.18 19.65
C GLY A 69 11.56 -27.58 18.40
N GLU A 70 11.39 -28.84 17.95
CA GLU A 70 12.03 -29.34 16.73
C GLU A 70 11.53 -28.62 15.48
N MET A 71 10.21 -28.46 15.34
CA MET A 71 9.58 -27.78 14.21
C MET A 71 9.95 -26.30 14.15
N LYS A 72 9.95 -25.61 15.30
CA LYS A 72 10.39 -24.20 15.38
C LYS A 72 11.84 -24.03 14.96
N THR A 73 12.72 -24.94 15.37
CA THR A 73 14.13 -24.91 15.00
C THR A 73 14.32 -25.19 13.50
N ALA A 74 13.58 -26.15 12.95
CA ALA A 74 13.60 -26.46 11.51
C ALA A 74 13.13 -25.26 10.65
N LEU A 75 12.06 -24.57 11.07
CA LEU A 75 11.57 -23.36 10.41
C LEU A 75 12.56 -22.21 10.48
N SER A 76 13.25 -22.01 11.62
CA SER A 76 14.28 -20.97 11.74
C SER A 76 15.53 -21.23 10.90
N ARG A 77 15.83 -22.50 10.61
CA ARG A 77 17.05 -22.93 9.91
C ARG A 77 16.85 -23.06 8.41
N THR A 78 15.61 -23.08 7.95
CA THR A 78 15.27 -23.13 6.53
C THR A 78 14.98 -21.70 6.06
N PRO A 79 15.91 -21.03 5.36
CA PRO A 79 15.55 -19.79 4.69
C PRO A 79 14.45 -20.16 3.69
N VAL A 80 13.24 -19.65 3.92
CA VAL A 80 12.13 -19.73 2.97
C VAL A 80 12.67 -19.12 1.67
N ARG A 81 13.05 -20.00 0.73
CA ARG A 81 13.64 -19.59 -0.53
C ARG A 81 12.51 -18.90 -1.31
N PRO A 82 12.71 -17.64 -1.75
CA PRO A 82 11.67 -16.83 -2.36
C PRO A 82 11.12 -17.45 -3.65
#